data_AF-A0A816VJ84-F1
#
_entry.id   AF-A0A816VJ84-F1
#
_cell.length_a   1.000
_cell.length_b   1.000
_cell.length_c   1.000
_cell.angle_alpha   90.00
_cell.angle_beta   90.00
_cell.angle_gamma   90.00
#
_symmetry.space_group_name_H-M   'P 1'
#
loop_
_entity.id
_entity.type
_entity.pdbx_description
1 polymer ?
#
loop_
_entity_poly.entity_id
_entity_poly.type
_entity_poly.pdbx_seq_one_letter_code
_entity_poly.pdbx_strand_id
1 'polypeptide(L)'
;LAIKKLSWIYEHWVPKEKILTTNTWSSELSKLVANAFLAQRISSINTISAVCEATGASVKEVAKAVGLDSRIGNKFLNASIGFGGSCFQKDIYNLIYLAESLKLEPVAQYWLQVIKVNDWQRERFAHMIVQNMFGSVSGKKIAIFGFAFKEDTADTRESSSIYVCRYLIDEGATLHIYDPKVTSERIFLDLSEQTGANETDLLNHVHIANEPYAAAKDSHAIVVCTEWDEFIKLDYELIYSTMQKPSYIFDGRLILDHDQLMSIGFNVFCIGKKPPKNQFLTQSPL
;
A
#
# COMPACT_ATOMS: atom_id res chain seq x y z
N LEU A 1 -16.55 -21.39 -35.62
CA LEU A 1 -17.90 -20.74 -35.60
C LEU A 1 -18.14 -19.95 -34.31
N ALA A 2 -17.89 -20.51 -33.12
CA ALA A 2 -18.11 -19.84 -31.84
C ALA A 2 -17.34 -18.51 -31.67
N ILE A 3 -16.02 -18.49 -31.93
CA ILE A 3 -15.18 -17.27 -31.82
C ILE A 3 -15.76 -16.11 -32.65
N LYS A 4 -16.19 -16.38 -33.90
CA LYS A 4 -16.78 -15.35 -34.77
C LYS A 4 -18.11 -14.81 -34.22
N LYS A 5 -18.95 -15.66 -33.63
CA LYS A 5 -20.21 -15.23 -32.99
C LYS A 5 -19.95 -14.34 -31.78
N LEU A 6 -18.96 -14.68 -30.95
CA LEU A 6 -18.60 -13.84 -29.80
C LEU A 6 -17.96 -12.51 -30.23
N SER A 7 -17.07 -12.53 -31.22
CA SER A 7 -16.49 -11.31 -31.83
C SER A 7 -17.59 -10.39 -32.33
N TRP A 8 -18.57 -10.94 -33.07
CA TRP A 8 -19.71 -10.19 -33.58
C TRP A 8 -20.51 -9.48 -32.47
N ILE A 9 -20.67 -10.10 -31.29
CA ILE A 9 -21.32 -9.43 -30.14
C ILE A 9 -20.50 -8.21 -29.72
N TYR A 10 -19.20 -8.36 -29.47
CA TYR A 10 -18.34 -7.25 -29.03
C TYR A 10 -18.17 -6.14 -30.07
N GLU A 11 -18.21 -6.47 -31.36
CA GLU A 11 -18.10 -5.50 -32.47
C GLU A 11 -19.23 -4.44 -32.47
N HIS A 12 -20.31 -4.62 -31.71
CA HIS A 12 -21.35 -3.60 -31.54
C HIS A 12 -20.86 -2.34 -30.80
N TRP A 13 -19.79 -2.44 -30.00
CA TRP A 13 -19.25 -1.30 -29.24
C TRP A 13 -17.71 -1.29 -29.12
N VAL A 14 -17.02 -2.32 -29.58
CA VAL A 14 -15.54 -2.42 -29.58
C VAL A 14 -15.03 -2.48 -31.03
N PRO A 15 -14.12 -1.57 -31.44
CA PRO A 15 -13.47 -1.66 -32.74
C PRO A 15 -12.74 -2.99 -32.93
N LYS A 16 -12.86 -3.58 -34.12
CA LYS A 16 -12.38 -4.93 -34.41
C LYS A 16 -10.87 -5.10 -34.17
N GLU A 17 -10.08 -4.06 -34.44
CA GLU A 17 -8.64 -4.02 -34.19
C GLU A 17 -8.26 -4.13 -32.71
N LYS A 18 -9.21 -3.93 -31.79
CA LYS A 18 -9.04 -4.15 -30.35
C LYS A 18 -9.54 -5.53 -29.88
N ILE A 19 -10.06 -6.37 -30.79
CA ILE A 19 -10.52 -7.73 -30.49
C ILE A 19 -9.43 -8.71 -30.95
N LEU A 20 -8.66 -9.21 -29.99
CA LEU A 20 -7.65 -10.23 -30.24
C LEU A 20 -8.24 -11.63 -30.07
N THR A 21 -8.17 -12.46 -31.10
CA THR A 21 -8.58 -13.87 -31.02
C THR A 21 -7.35 -14.78 -30.93
N THR A 22 -7.38 -15.73 -30.01
CA THR A 22 -6.31 -16.71 -29.81
C THR A 22 -6.88 -18.08 -29.43
N ASN A 23 -6.04 -19.08 -29.21
CA ASN A 23 -6.47 -20.37 -28.67
C ASN A 23 -6.80 -20.26 -27.16
N THR A 24 -7.53 -21.24 -26.61
CA THR A 24 -8.01 -21.21 -25.22
C THR A 24 -6.88 -21.05 -24.20
N TRP A 25 -5.83 -21.86 -24.29
CA TRP A 25 -4.69 -21.81 -23.37
C TRP A 25 -3.98 -20.46 -23.37
N SER A 26 -3.73 -19.91 -24.56
CA SER A 26 -3.13 -18.59 -24.71
C SER A 26 -4.02 -17.50 -24.14
N SER A 27 -5.35 -17.60 -24.27
CA SER A 27 -6.30 -16.64 -23.68
C SER A 27 -6.26 -16.67 -22.15
N GLU A 28 -6.32 -17.87 -21.55
CA GLU A 28 -6.29 -18.05 -20.10
C GLU A 28 -4.97 -17.58 -19.49
N LEU A 29 -3.84 -18.02 -20.06
CA LEU A 29 -2.51 -17.64 -19.58
C LEU A 29 -2.26 -16.13 -19.71
N SER A 30 -2.73 -15.50 -20.81
CA SER A 30 -2.56 -14.05 -21.00
C SER A 30 -3.15 -13.23 -19.87
N LYS A 31 -4.27 -13.68 -19.26
CA LYS A 31 -4.88 -12.96 -18.14
C LYS A 31 -4.01 -13.03 -16.87
N LEU A 32 -3.50 -14.21 -16.54
CA LEU A 32 -2.61 -14.41 -15.39
C LEU A 32 -1.32 -13.60 -15.57
N VAL A 33 -0.70 -13.72 -16.75
CA VAL A 33 0.57 -13.05 -17.06
C VAL A 33 0.40 -11.53 -17.07
N ALA A 34 -0.67 -10.98 -17.64
CA ALA A 34 -0.89 -9.53 -17.62
C ALA A 34 -0.96 -8.98 -16.19
N ASN A 35 -1.71 -9.63 -15.30
CA ASN A 35 -1.80 -9.23 -13.89
C ASN A 35 -0.45 -9.40 -13.16
N ALA A 36 0.28 -10.48 -13.42
CA ALA A 36 1.61 -10.71 -12.87
C ALA A 36 2.62 -9.63 -13.29
N PHE A 37 2.60 -9.20 -14.56
CA PHE A 37 3.45 -8.10 -15.05
C PHE A 37 3.10 -6.76 -14.40
N LEU A 38 1.82 -6.46 -14.20
CA LEU A 38 1.40 -5.22 -13.52
C LEU A 38 1.89 -5.20 -12.06
N ALA A 39 1.70 -6.29 -11.33
CA ALA A 39 2.18 -6.43 -9.96
C ALA A 39 3.71 -6.43 -9.87
N GLN A 40 4.39 -7.08 -10.82
CA GLN A 40 5.84 -7.08 -10.90
C GLN A 40 6.40 -5.67 -11.00
N ARG A 41 5.80 -4.79 -11.81
CA ARG A 41 6.26 -3.39 -11.92
C ARG A 41 6.17 -2.66 -10.57
N ILE A 42 5.09 -2.89 -9.82
CA ILE A 42 4.91 -2.32 -8.47
C ILE A 42 5.99 -2.87 -7.52
N SER A 43 6.17 -4.19 -7.46
CA SER A 43 7.21 -4.79 -6.60
C SER A 43 8.62 -4.32 -7.00
N SER A 44 8.91 -4.22 -8.31
CA SER A 44 10.19 -3.71 -8.81
C SER A 44 10.44 -2.27 -8.38
N ILE A 45 9.47 -1.35 -8.51
CA ILE A 45 9.70 0.02 -8.05
C ILE A 45 9.75 0.12 -6.52
N ASN A 46 9.06 -0.76 -5.80
CA ASN A 46 9.13 -0.87 -4.36
C ASN A 46 10.52 -1.32 -3.87
N THR A 47 11.21 -2.25 -4.54
CA THR A 47 12.60 -2.56 -4.18
C THR A 47 13.52 -1.34 -4.35
N ILE A 48 13.33 -0.58 -5.43
CA ILE A 48 14.08 0.65 -5.68
C ILE A 48 13.77 1.74 -4.65
N SER A 49 12.55 1.77 -4.09
CA SER A 49 12.22 2.70 -3.01
C SER A 49 13.14 2.52 -1.79
N ALA A 50 13.43 1.28 -1.38
CA ALA A 50 14.37 1.05 -0.29
C ALA A 50 15.81 1.44 -0.63
N VAL A 51 16.25 1.25 -1.88
CA VAL A 51 17.55 1.74 -2.35
C VAL A 51 17.61 3.26 -2.28
N CYS A 52 16.53 3.96 -2.64
CA CYS A 52 16.43 5.42 -2.55
C CYS A 52 16.53 5.89 -1.10
N GLU A 53 15.85 5.22 -0.16
CA GLU A 53 15.91 5.50 1.27
C GLU A 53 17.35 5.37 1.82
N ALA A 54 18.09 4.34 1.40
CA ALA A 54 19.47 4.11 1.83
C ALA A 54 20.48 5.10 1.24
N THR A 55 20.28 5.50 -0.03
CA THR A 55 21.25 6.29 -0.80
C THR A 55 21.01 7.80 -0.74
N GLY A 56 19.78 8.24 -0.44
CA GLY A 56 19.38 9.65 -0.54
C GLY A 56 18.74 10.04 -1.87
N ALA A 57 18.53 9.09 -2.78
CA ALA A 57 17.76 9.33 -4.01
C ALA A 57 16.26 9.45 -3.70
N SER A 58 15.48 9.92 -4.69
CA SER A 58 14.01 9.97 -4.63
C SER A 58 13.39 8.95 -5.57
N VAL A 59 12.55 8.05 -5.05
CA VAL A 59 11.84 7.06 -5.87
C VAL A 59 10.91 7.72 -6.90
N LYS A 60 10.33 8.89 -6.59
CA LYS A 60 9.49 9.64 -7.55
C LYS A 60 10.31 10.11 -8.75
N GLU A 61 11.51 10.62 -8.51
CA GLU A 61 12.42 11.07 -9.58
C GLU A 61 12.93 9.89 -10.41
N VAL A 62 13.33 8.80 -9.75
CA VAL A 62 13.77 7.58 -10.43
C VAL A 62 12.65 6.98 -11.27
N ALA A 63 11.44 6.84 -10.72
CA ALA A 63 10.28 6.34 -11.44
C ALA A 63 9.94 7.20 -12.66
N LYS A 64 10.03 8.54 -12.52
CA LYS A 64 9.84 9.47 -13.64
C LYS A 64 10.89 9.26 -14.72
N ALA A 65 12.17 9.22 -14.36
CA ALA A 65 13.27 9.03 -15.31
C ALA A 65 13.17 7.70 -16.06
N VAL A 66 12.93 6.60 -15.34
CA VAL A 66 12.75 5.26 -15.92
C VAL A 66 11.51 5.21 -16.82
N GLY A 67 10.42 5.84 -16.41
CA GLY A 67 9.15 5.86 -17.14
C GLY A 67 9.16 6.71 -18.43
N LEU A 68 10.19 7.53 -18.65
CA LEU A 68 10.37 8.27 -19.92
C LEU A 68 10.81 7.37 -21.07
N ASP A 69 11.42 6.22 -20.78
CA ASP A 69 11.70 5.22 -21.81
C ASP A 69 10.39 4.58 -22.25
N SER A 70 10.00 4.80 -23.51
CA SER A 70 8.73 4.32 -24.07
C SER A 70 8.60 2.79 -24.10
N ARG A 71 9.71 2.05 -24.03
CA ARG A 71 9.72 0.58 -23.92
C ARG A 71 9.30 0.11 -22.53
N ILE A 72 9.45 0.96 -21.53
CA ILE A 72 9.04 0.70 -20.14
C ILE A 72 7.68 1.34 -19.87
N GLY A 73 7.50 2.60 -20.28
CA GLY A 73 6.31 3.41 -20.01
C GLY A 73 6.17 3.85 -18.56
N ASN A 74 5.29 4.82 -18.31
CA ASN A 74 5.16 5.53 -17.03
C ASN A 74 4.06 5.00 -16.09
N LYS A 75 3.34 3.94 -16.47
CA LYS A 75 2.23 3.38 -15.68
C LYS A 75 2.73 2.32 -14.70
N PHE A 76 2.04 2.16 -13.56
CA PHE A 76 2.38 1.15 -12.53
C PHE A 76 3.82 1.29 -11.99
N LEU A 77 4.33 2.53 -11.91
CA LEU A 77 5.64 2.85 -11.33
C LEU A 77 5.51 3.74 -10.07
N ASN A 78 4.33 3.76 -9.45
CA ASN A 78 4.15 4.45 -8.18
C ASN A 78 4.53 3.48 -7.05
N ALA A 79 5.58 3.81 -6.31
CA ALA A 79 5.94 3.07 -5.11
C ALA A 79 4.89 3.28 -4.02
N SER A 80 4.62 2.25 -3.23
CA SER A 80 3.61 2.25 -2.17
C SER A 80 3.96 1.27 -1.05
N ILE A 81 3.15 1.20 0.02
CA ILE A 81 3.27 0.18 1.07
C ILE A 81 3.20 -1.24 0.51
N GLY A 82 2.53 -1.41 -0.63
CA GLY A 82 2.33 -2.68 -1.30
C GLY A 82 1.06 -2.66 -2.13
N PHE A 83 1.00 -3.47 -3.17
CA PHE A 83 -0.24 -3.68 -3.90
C PHE A 83 -1.23 -4.52 -3.07
N GLY A 84 -2.51 -4.42 -3.42
CA GLY A 84 -3.59 -5.23 -2.85
C GLY A 84 -4.65 -5.57 -3.88
N GLY A 85 -5.84 -5.90 -3.41
CA GLY A 85 -6.97 -6.29 -4.24
C GLY A 85 -6.96 -7.78 -4.60
N SER A 86 -8.15 -8.29 -4.91
CA SER A 86 -8.38 -9.73 -5.15
C SER A 86 -7.71 -10.34 -6.39
N CYS A 87 -7.09 -9.52 -7.24
CA CYS A 87 -6.58 -9.97 -8.54
C CYS A 87 -5.08 -10.31 -8.52
N PHE A 88 -4.22 -9.40 -8.06
CA PHE A 88 -2.78 -9.57 -8.27
C PHE A 88 -2.21 -10.77 -7.51
N GLN A 89 -2.37 -10.80 -6.19
CA GLN A 89 -1.82 -11.85 -5.34
C GLN A 89 -2.35 -13.23 -5.75
N LYS A 90 -3.67 -13.35 -5.92
CA LYS A 90 -4.34 -14.58 -6.34
C LYS A 90 -3.84 -15.08 -7.70
N ASP A 91 -3.77 -14.23 -8.71
CA ASP A 91 -3.41 -14.66 -10.07
C ASP A 91 -1.92 -15.03 -10.16
N ILE A 92 -1.05 -14.38 -9.37
CA ILE A 92 0.37 -14.74 -9.27
C ILE A 92 0.54 -16.09 -8.56
N TYR A 93 -0.17 -16.35 -7.45
CA TYR A 93 -0.14 -17.66 -6.82
C TYR A 93 -0.65 -18.77 -7.74
N ASN A 94 -1.70 -18.51 -8.54
CA ASN A 94 -2.14 -19.45 -9.57
C ASN A 94 -1.06 -19.69 -10.63
N LEU A 95 -0.33 -18.65 -11.07
CA LEU A 95 0.77 -18.79 -12.01
C LEU A 95 1.96 -19.58 -11.43
N ILE A 96 2.29 -19.36 -10.16
CA ILE A 96 3.32 -20.11 -9.43
C ILE A 96 2.93 -21.58 -9.35
N TYR A 97 1.71 -21.87 -8.86
CA TYR A 97 1.18 -23.22 -8.75
C TYR A 97 1.15 -23.94 -10.10
N LEU A 98 0.73 -23.24 -11.17
CA LEU A 98 0.77 -23.77 -12.52
C LEU A 98 2.20 -24.13 -12.94
N ALA A 99 3.18 -23.25 -12.70
CA ALA A 99 4.58 -23.52 -13.02
C ALA A 99 5.14 -24.73 -12.23
N GLU A 100 4.84 -24.83 -10.94
CA GLU A 100 5.21 -25.98 -10.10
C GLU A 100 4.60 -27.29 -10.62
N SER A 101 3.31 -27.28 -10.97
CA SER A 101 2.61 -28.45 -11.52
C SER A 101 3.23 -28.95 -12.84
N LEU A 102 3.82 -28.03 -13.61
CA LEU A 102 4.55 -28.30 -14.85
C LEU A 102 6.04 -28.60 -14.64
N LYS A 103 6.50 -28.67 -13.37
CA LYS A 103 7.90 -28.90 -12.98
C LYS A 103 8.86 -27.81 -13.47
N LEU A 104 8.38 -26.56 -13.56
CA LEU A 104 9.15 -25.39 -13.97
C LEU A 104 9.59 -24.55 -12.76
N GLU A 105 10.38 -25.17 -11.88
CA GLU A 105 10.80 -24.57 -10.60
C GLU A 105 11.42 -23.16 -10.74
N PRO A 106 12.34 -22.88 -11.71
CA PRO A 106 12.89 -21.54 -11.85
C PRO A 106 11.84 -20.46 -12.18
N VAL A 107 10.76 -20.84 -12.87
CA VAL A 107 9.65 -19.93 -13.23
C VAL A 107 8.79 -19.65 -11.99
N ALA A 108 8.48 -20.69 -11.20
CA ALA A 108 7.76 -20.56 -9.94
C ALA A 108 8.51 -19.62 -8.98
N GLN A 109 9.80 -19.86 -8.76
CA GLN A 109 10.63 -19.04 -7.87
C GLN A 109 10.75 -17.59 -8.34
N TYR A 110 10.80 -17.35 -9.65
CA TYR A 110 10.84 -15.98 -10.20
C TYR A 110 9.57 -15.19 -9.83
N TRP A 111 8.39 -15.77 -10.08
CA TRP A 111 7.12 -15.09 -9.78
C TRP A 111 6.84 -14.99 -8.29
N LEU A 112 7.34 -15.94 -7.49
CA LEU A 112 7.26 -15.88 -6.03
C LEU A 112 7.96 -14.65 -5.45
N GLN A 113 9.03 -14.15 -6.08
CA GLN A 113 9.70 -12.92 -5.63
C GLN A 113 8.79 -11.69 -5.70
N VAL A 114 7.84 -11.65 -6.64
CA VAL A 114 6.90 -10.52 -6.74
C VAL A 114 6.06 -10.42 -5.46
N ILE A 115 5.62 -11.56 -4.92
CA ILE A 115 4.86 -11.62 -3.66
C ILE A 115 5.75 -11.35 -2.46
N LYS A 116 6.91 -12.02 -2.36
CA LYS A 116 7.84 -11.85 -1.24
C LYS A 116 8.28 -10.39 -1.05
N VAL A 117 8.53 -9.68 -2.15
CA VAL A 117 8.84 -8.24 -2.10
C VAL A 117 7.66 -7.42 -1.61
N ASN A 118 6.43 -7.76 -2.01
CA ASN A 118 5.23 -7.04 -1.56
C ASN A 118 5.01 -7.21 -0.05
N ASP A 119 5.18 -8.43 0.47
CA ASP A 119 5.06 -8.70 1.90
C ASP A 119 6.17 -8.02 2.70
N TRP A 120 7.41 -8.10 2.21
CA TRP A 120 8.55 -7.39 2.80
C TRP A 120 8.35 -5.86 2.80
N GLN A 121 7.75 -5.29 1.75
CA GLN A 121 7.45 -3.85 1.68
C GLN A 121 6.45 -3.44 2.75
N ARG A 122 5.41 -4.24 3.01
CA ARG A 122 4.43 -3.99 4.08
C ARG A 122 5.10 -4.06 5.45
N GLU A 123 5.88 -5.12 5.67
CA GLU A 123 6.61 -5.36 6.92
C GLU A 123 7.60 -4.24 7.23
N ARG A 124 8.46 -3.87 6.27
CA ARG A 124 9.46 -2.81 6.49
C ARG A 124 8.82 -1.45 6.78
N PHE A 125 7.66 -1.16 6.19
CA PHE A 125 6.94 0.08 6.44
C PHE A 125 6.38 0.10 7.85
N ALA A 126 5.77 -1.01 8.30
CA ALA A 126 5.29 -1.13 9.68
C ALA A 126 6.46 -1.04 10.69
N HIS A 127 7.58 -1.72 10.42
CA HIS A 127 8.81 -1.58 11.22
C HIS A 127 9.32 -0.14 11.27
N MET A 128 9.32 0.57 10.14
CA MET A 128 9.73 1.97 10.07
C MET A 128 8.89 2.85 11.00
N ILE A 129 7.59 2.61 11.12
CA ILE A 129 6.71 3.35 12.04
C ILE A 129 7.19 3.16 13.49
N VAL A 130 7.33 1.91 13.94
CA VAL A 130 7.71 1.61 15.33
C VAL A 130 9.10 2.14 15.66
N GLN A 131 10.08 1.92 14.79
CA GLN A 131 11.46 2.36 14.98
C GLN A 131 11.56 3.90 15.13
N ASN A 132 10.82 4.65 14.31
CA ASN A 132 10.85 6.11 14.36
C ASN A 132 9.97 6.70 15.47
N MET A 133 9.16 5.88 16.13
CA MET A 133 8.38 6.25 17.31
C MET A 133 9.05 5.77 18.61
N PHE A 134 10.38 5.89 18.70
CA PHE A 134 11.19 5.52 19.87
C PHE A 134 11.18 4.01 20.21
N GLY A 135 10.99 3.15 19.20
CA GLY A 135 11.04 1.70 19.36
C GLY A 135 9.82 1.09 20.05
N SER A 136 8.76 1.85 20.29
CA SER A 136 7.50 1.33 20.81
C SER A 136 6.30 2.21 20.45
N VAL A 137 5.19 1.56 20.09
CA VAL A 137 3.89 2.20 19.86
C VAL A 137 2.82 1.79 20.89
N SER A 138 3.22 1.05 21.93
CA SER A 138 2.31 0.59 22.98
C SER A 138 1.61 1.77 23.67
N GLY A 139 0.28 1.72 23.71
CA GLY A 139 -0.58 2.77 24.29
C GLY A 139 -0.62 4.08 23.49
N LYS A 140 0.05 4.16 22.33
CA LYS A 140 0.00 5.35 21.48
C LYS A 140 -1.22 5.29 20.58
N LYS A 141 -1.95 6.39 20.56
CA LYS A 141 -2.97 6.65 19.54
C LYS A 141 -2.32 6.90 18.17
N ILE A 142 -2.69 6.11 17.16
CA ILE A 142 -2.24 6.26 15.76
C ILE A 142 -3.47 6.40 14.85
N ALA A 143 -3.52 7.48 14.07
CA ALA A 143 -4.55 7.67 13.06
C ALA A 143 -4.18 6.92 11.77
N ILE A 144 -5.10 6.13 11.23
CA ILE A 144 -4.94 5.43 9.95
C ILE A 144 -5.84 6.10 8.92
N PHE A 145 -5.22 6.66 7.89
CA PHE A 145 -5.91 7.28 6.76
C PHE A 145 -5.99 6.30 5.59
N GLY A 146 -7.19 5.76 5.39
CA GLY A 146 -7.54 4.82 4.34
C GLY A 146 -7.36 3.36 4.74
N PHE A 147 -8.35 2.55 4.39
CA PHE A 147 -8.40 1.11 4.67
C PHE A 147 -8.63 0.27 3.41
N ALA A 148 -9.30 0.81 2.39
CA ALA A 148 -9.44 0.18 1.08
C ALA A 148 -8.07 -0.15 0.45
N PHE A 149 -8.03 -1.11 -0.49
CA PHE A 149 -6.74 -1.48 -1.09
C PHE A 149 -6.17 -0.38 -2.03
N LYS A 150 -7.05 0.50 -2.53
CA LYS A 150 -6.78 1.69 -3.35
C LYS A 150 -7.93 2.69 -3.21
N GLU A 151 -7.76 3.89 -3.75
CA GLU A 151 -8.83 4.88 -3.85
C GLU A 151 -10.02 4.43 -4.73
N ASP A 152 -11.14 5.15 -4.60
CA ASP A 152 -12.40 4.97 -5.34
C ASP A 152 -13.07 3.60 -5.21
N THR A 153 -12.82 2.88 -4.11
CA THR A 153 -13.49 1.62 -3.82
C THR A 153 -13.65 1.38 -2.32
N ALA A 154 -14.64 0.57 -1.95
CA ALA A 154 -14.80 0.04 -0.58
C ALA A 154 -14.18 -1.37 -0.44
N ASP A 155 -13.51 -1.88 -1.49
CA ASP A 155 -12.90 -3.20 -1.48
C ASP A 155 -11.62 -3.20 -0.63
N THR A 156 -11.56 -4.09 0.34
CA THR A 156 -10.46 -4.22 1.31
C THR A 156 -9.66 -5.50 1.11
N ARG A 157 -10.06 -6.38 0.17
CA ARG A 157 -9.38 -7.66 -0.06
C ARG A 157 -7.90 -7.46 -0.34
N GLU A 158 -7.05 -8.17 0.41
CA GLU A 158 -5.59 -8.04 0.36
C GLU A 158 -5.09 -6.59 0.53
N SER A 159 -5.84 -5.71 1.20
CA SER A 159 -5.41 -4.32 1.43
C SER A 159 -4.17 -4.28 2.32
N SER A 160 -3.16 -3.53 1.89
CA SER A 160 -1.94 -3.29 2.68
C SER A 160 -2.24 -2.62 4.03
N SER A 161 -3.33 -1.86 4.14
CA SER A 161 -3.78 -1.24 5.39
C SER A 161 -4.07 -2.29 6.47
N ILE A 162 -4.66 -3.42 6.10
CA ILE A 162 -4.98 -4.51 7.04
C ILE A 162 -3.70 -5.05 7.68
N TYR A 163 -2.66 -5.31 6.88
CA TYR A 163 -1.37 -5.82 7.37
C TYR A 163 -0.67 -4.83 8.29
N VAL A 164 -0.66 -3.55 7.92
CA VAL A 164 -0.06 -2.48 8.75
C VAL A 164 -0.83 -2.33 10.06
N CYS A 165 -2.17 -2.30 10.01
CA CYS A 165 -2.99 -2.23 11.22
C CYS A 165 -2.75 -3.42 12.15
N ARG A 166 -2.74 -4.65 11.62
CA ARG A 166 -2.45 -5.86 12.39
C ARG A 166 -1.12 -5.72 13.14
N TYR A 167 -0.06 -5.36 12.41
CA TYR A 167 1.27 -5.20 13.00
C TYR A 167 1.29 -4.16 14.12
N LEU A 168 0.63 -3.01 13.93
CA LEU A 168 0.59 -1.96 14.96
C LEU A 168 -0.26 -2.35 16.17
N ILE A 169 -1.33 -3.14 15.99
CA ILE A 169 -2.12 -3.71 17.08
C ILE A 169 -1.27 -4.70 17.89
N ASP A 170 -0.52 -5.58 17.21
CA ASP A 170 0.37 -6.54 17.85
C ASP A 170 1.46 -5.83 18.71
N GLU A 171 1.88 -4.63 18.29
CA GLU A 171 2.81 -3.75 19.02
C GLU A 171 2.13 -2.86 20.09
N GLY A 172 0.83 -3.08 20.35
CA GLY A 172 0.06 -2.45 21.42
C GLY A 172 -0.46 -1.05 21.11
N ALA A 173 -0.49 -0.62 19.85
CA ALA A 173 -1.05 0.67 19.47
C ALA A 173 -2.59 0.70 19.62
N THR A 174 -3.13 1.92 19.74
CA THR A 174 -4.57 2.19 19.63
C THR A 174 -4.82 2.90 18.31
N LEU A 175 -5.46 2.23 17.37
CA LEU A 175 -5.72 2.70 16.02
C LEU A 175 -7.05 3.47 15.94
N HIS A 176 -7.01 4.64 15.32
CA HIS A 176 -8.19 5.38 14.91
C HIS A 176 -8.25 5.41 13.39
N ILE A 177 -9.12 4.61 12.81
CA ILE A 177 -9.16 4.34 11.37
C ILE A 177 -10.25 5.19 10.73
N TYR A 178 -9.90 5.87 9.64
CA TYR A 178 -10.85 6.56 8.80
C TYR A 178 -10.66 6.12 7.34
N ASP A 179 -11.75 5.72 6.70
CA ASP A 179 -11.82 5.51 5.26
C ASP A 179 -13.17 6.06 4.75
N PRO A 180 -13.21 6.80 3.63
CA PRO A 180 -14.43 7.44 3.14
C PRO A 180 -15.47 6.48 2.57
N LYS A 181 -15.12 5.21 2.29
CA LYS A 181 -16.01 4.24 1.62
C LYS A 181 -16.15 2.91 2.34
N VAL A 182 -15.15 2.47 3.09
CA VAL A 182 -15.21 1.19 3.82
C VAL A 182 -16.04 1.35 5.11
N THR A 183 -16.97 0.43 5.34
CA THR A 183 -17.83 0.47 6.53
C THR A 183 -17.10 -0.03 7.79
N SER A 184 -17.57 0.40 8.97
CA SER A 184 -17.05 -0.06 10.26
C SER A 184 -17.07 -1.57 10.41
N GLU A 185 -18.17 -2.21 10.02
CA GLU A 185 -18.37 -3.66 10.13
C GLU A 185 -17.34 -4.40 9.29
N ARG A 186 -17.02 -3.87 8.11
CA ARG A 186 -16.03 -4.46 7.23
C ARG A 186 -14.62 -4.35 7.83
N ILE A 187 -14.26 -3.19 8.37
CA ILE A 187 -12.95 -2.98 9.01
C ILE A 187 -12.76 -3.95 10.19
N PHE A 188 -13.76 -4.05 11.07
CA PHE A 188 -13.69 -4.98 12.20
C PHE A 188 -13.62 -6.44 11.78
N LEU A 189 -14.40 -6.83 10.75
CA LEU A 189 -14.35 -8.18 10.20
C LEU A 189 -12.94 -8.50 9.70
N ASP A 190 -12.38 -7.66 8.82
CA ASP A 190 -11.06 -7.91 8.23
C ASP A 190 -9.94 -7.96 9.31
N LEU A 191 -10.01 -7.12 10.34
CA LEU A 191 -9.02 -7.13 11.43
C LEU A 191 -9.20 -8.31 12.38
N SER A 192 -10.43 -8.74 12.67
CA SER A 192 -10.71 -9.94 13.48
C SER A 192 -10.22 -11.22 12.81
N GLU A 193 -10.45 -11.37 11.51
CA GLU A 193 -9.96 -12.51 10.72
C GLU A 193 -8.42 -12.59 10.72
N GLN A 194 -7.73 -11.44 10.73
CA GLN A 194 -6.27 -11.38 10.64
C GLN A 194 -5.55 -11.48 11.98
N THR A 195 -6.14 -10.98 13.06
CA THR A 195 -5.57 -11.04 14.42
C THR A 195 -5.99 -12.29 15.18
N GLY A 196 -7.10 -12.92 14.79
CA GLY A 196 -7.75 -13.96 15.58
C GLY A 196 -8.36 -13.46 16.89
N ALA A 197 -8.35 -12.13 17.12
CA ALA A 197 -8.93 -11.51 18.31
C ALA A 197 -10.46 -11.49 18.21
N ASN A 198 -11.13 -11.64 19.35
CA ASN A 198 -12.57 -11.41 19.41
C ASN A 198 -12.87 -9.89 19.32
N GLU A 199 -14.13 -9.56 19.05
CA GLU A 199 -14.56 -8.18 18.89
C GLU A 199 -14.25 -7.31 20.12
N THR A 200 -14.43 -7.85 21.33
CA THR A 200 -14.18 -7.14 22.59
C THR A 200 -12.71 -6.71 22.74
N ASP A 201 -11.78 -7.60 22.38
CA ASP A 201 -10.34 -7.29 22.45
C ASP A 201 -9.97 -6.25 21.39
N LEU A 202 -10.51 -6.37 20.18
CA LEU A 202 -10.31 -5.38 19.11
C LEU A 202 -10.86 -4.00 19.46
N LEU A 203 -11.99 -3.91 20.16
CA LEU A 203 -12.58 -2.63 20.59
C LEU A 203 -11.69 -1.84 21.56
N ASN A 204 -10.75 -2.50 22.24
CA ASN A 204 -9.75 -1.80 23.08
C ASN A 204 -8.64 -1.15 22.25
N HIS A 205 -8.43 -1.62 21.02
CA HIS A 205 -7.33 -1.20 20.17
C HIS A 205 -7.77 -0.50 18.88
N VAL A 206 -9.03 -0.61 18.47
CA VAL A 206 -9.51 -0.12 17.17
C VAL A 206 -10.77 0.70 17.34
N HIS A 207 -10.68 1.95 16.88
CA HIS A 207 -11.79 2.89 16.83
C HIS A 207 -11.99 3.37 15.40
N ILE A 208 -13.22 3.33 14.90
CA ILE A 208 -13.55 3.84 13.56
C ILE A 208 -14.04 5.28 13.70
N ALA A 209 -13.39 6.20 13.00
CA ALA A 209 -13.76 7.60 12.96
C ALA A 209 -14.67 7.90 11.77
N ASN A 210 -15.56 8.88 11.91
CA ASN A 210 -16.43 9.33 10.83
C ASN A 210 -15.78 10.40 9.92
N GLU A 211 -14.67 10.98 10.36
CA GLU A 211 -13.93 12.02 9.64
C GLU A 211 -12.42 11.95 9.99
N PRO A 212 -11.52 12.42 9.10
CA PRO A 212 -10.09 12.26 9.30
C PRO A 212 -9.57 13.10 10.46
N TYR A 213 -10.18 14.26 10.73
CA TYR A 213 -9.83 15.13 11.86
C TYR A 213 -10.07 14.45 13.21
N ALA A 214 -11.18 13.71 13.35
CA ALA A 214 -11.49 12.97 14.58
C ALA A 214 -10.53 11.79 14.79
N ALA A 215 -10.10 11.12 13.71
CA ALA A 215 -9.06 10.11 13.79
C ALA A 215 -7.73 10.71 14.26
N ALA A 216 -7.33 11.86 13.70
CA ALA A 216 -6.05 12.51 13.95
C ALA A 216 -5.94 13.24 15.29
N LYS A 217 -7.05 13.76 15.84
CA LYS A 217 -7.08 14.49 17.12
C LYS A 217 -6.43 13.66 18.24
N ASP A 218 -5.55 14.27 19.03
CA ASP A 218 -4.81 13.63 20.13
C ASP A 218 -3.95 12.41 19.72
N SER A 219 -3.73 12.19 18.42
CA SER A 219 -2.88 11.10 17.94
C SER A 219 -1.40 11.47 17.96
N HIS A 220 -0.53 10.47 18.06
CA HIS A 220 0.93 10.62 18.00
C HIS A 220 1.43 10.59 16.55
N ALA A 221 0.75 9.81 15.71
CA ALA A 221 1.12 9.62 14.32
C ALA A 221 -0.11 9.51 13.42
N ILE A 222 0.04 9.95 12.18
CA ILE A 222 -0.86 9.65 11.07
C ILE A 222 -0.13 8.70 10.13
N VAL A 223 -0.81 7.63 9.69
CA VAL A 223 -0.31 6.68 8.71
C VAL A 223 -1.25 6.69 7.51
N VAL A 224 -0.76 7.13 6.36
CA VAL A 224 -1.54 7.15 5.11
C VAL A 224 -1.34 5.82 4.39
N CYS A 225 -2.39 5.00 4.39
CA CYS A 225 -2.36 3.67 3.81
C CYS A 225 -3.08 3.58 2.45
N THR A 226 -3.92 4.55 2.11
CA THR A 226 -4.66 4.59 0.82
C THR A 226 -4.62 5.99 0.22
N GLU A 227 -4.47 6.07 -1.09
CA GLU A 227 -4.25 7.28 -1.87
C GLU A 227 -5.51 8.13 -2.11
N TRP A 228 -6.42 8.27 -1.14
CA TRP A 228 -7.63 9.07 -1.32
C TRP A 228 -7.30 10.56 -1.54
N ASP A 229 -7.82 11.14 -2.62
CA ASP A 229 -7.69 12.56 -2.98
C ASP A 229 -8.09 13.53 -1.85
N GLU A 230 -8.99 13.14 -0.95
CA GLU A 230 -9.42 13.99 0.17
C GLU A 230 -8.29 14.23 1.18
N PHE A 231 -7.38 13.26 1.36
CA PHE A 231 -6.28 13.38 2.31
C PHE A 231 -5.28 14.47 1.89
N ILE A 232 -5.14 14.71 0.59
CA ILE A 232 -4.29 15.79 0.05
C ILE A 232 -4.84 17.17 0.42
N LYS A 233 -6.15 17.29 0.61
CA LYS A 233 -6.88 18.57 0.77
C LYS A 233 -7.15 18.95 2.22
N LEU A 234 -6.66 18.17 3.20
CA LEU A 234 -6.91 18.40 4.61
C LEU A 234 -6.13 19.62 5.13
N ASP A 235 -6.68 20.27 6.16
CA ASP A 235 -5.99 21.32 6.91
C ASP A 235 -5.01 20.67 7.90
N TYR A 236 -3.76 20.52 7.45
CA TYR A 236 -2.70 19.91 8.25
C TYR A 236 -2.19 20.82 9.37
N GLU A 237 -2.42 22.14 9.33
CA GLU A 237 -2.09 23.04 10.45
C GLU A 237 -3.06 22.81 11.61
N LEU A 238 -4.35 22.70 11.30
CA LEU A 238 -5.38 22.33 12.27
C LEU A 238 -5.09 20.95 12.86
N ILE A 239 -4.83 19.95 12.01
CA ILE A 239 -4.49 18.59 12.47
C ILE A 239 -3.28 18.63 13.40
N TYR A 240 -2.20 19.30 12.98
CA TYR A 240 -0.99 19.45 13.78
C TYR A 240 -1.29 20.06 15.14
N SER A 241 -2.09 21.14 15.22
CA SER A 241 -2.41 21.82 16.47
C SER A 241 -3.11 20.92 17.51
N THR A 242 -3.79 19.85 17.05
CA THR A 242 -4.55 18.93 17.91
C THR A 242 -3.85 17.61 18.20
N MET A 243 -2.69 17.34 17.59
CA MET A 243 -1.92 16.10 17.81
C MET A 243 -0.95 16.20 18.99
N GLN A 244 -0.59 15.04 19.56
CA GLN A 244 0.47 14.92 20.56
C GLN A 244 1.83 15.29 19.97
N LYS A 245 2.74 15.81 20.79
CA LYS A 245 4.08 16.26 20.37
C LYS A 245 5.17 15.35 20.94
N PRO A 246 6.20 14.97 20.14
CA PRO A 246 6.34 15.22 18.70
C PRO A 246 5.27 14.52 17.86
N SER A 247 4.81 15.16 16.78
CA SER A 247 3.79 14.63 15.85
C SER A 247 4.46 14.01 14.62
N TYR A 248 3.97 12.85 14.20
CA TYR A 248 4.55 12.09 13.09
C TYR A 248 3.56 11.90 11.93
N ILE A 249 4.07 11.88 10.70
CA ILE A 249 3.33 11.45 9.51
C ILE A 249 4.15 10.39 8.78
N PHE A 250 3.51 9.25 8.51
CA PHE A 250 4.04 8.16 7.69
C PHE A 250 3.22 8.07 6.41
N ASP A 251 3.73 8.62 5.32
CA ASP A 251 3.06 8.60 4.02
C ASP A 251 3.51 7.38 3.20
N GLY A 252 2.67 6.35 3.20
CA GLY A 252 2.90 5.12 2.46
C GLY A 252 2.41 5.14 1.01
N ARG A 253 1.81 6.24 0.55
CA ARG A 253 1.26 6.37 -0.81
C ARG A 253 1.88 7.51 -1.61
N LEU A 254 2.72 8.31 -0.97
CA LEU A 254 3.44 9.41 -1.59
C LEU A 254 2.51 10.47 -2.20
N ILE A 255 1.40 10.73 -1.53
CA ILE A 255 0.37 11.67 -1.99
C ILE A 255 0.50 13.06 -1.35
N LEU A 256 1.18 13.17 -0.20
CA LEU A 256 1.24 14.42 0.57
C LEU A 256 2.40 15.32 0.13
N ASP A 257 2.27 16.62 0.39
CA ASP A 257 3.36 17.59 0.29
C ASP A 257 4.24 17.49 1.55
N HIS A 258 5.30 16.69 1.45
CA HIS A 258 6.20 16.43 2.58
C HIS A 258 6.92 17.69 3.05
N ASP A 259 7.27 18.61 2.15
CA ASP A 259 8.02 19.82 2.50
C ASP A 259 7.13 20.80 3.28
N GLN A 260 5.88 20.95 2.84
CA GLN A 260 4.88 21.72 3.58
C GLN A 260 4.64 21.13 4.98
N LEU A 261 4.46 19.81 5.10
CA LEU A 261 4.24 19.16 6.39
C LEU A 261 5.43 19.33 7.36
N MET A 262 6.66 19.23 6.85
CA MET A 262 7.85 19.51 7.65
C MET A 262 7.92 20.97 8.10
N SER A 263 7.49 21.93 7.26
CA SER A 263 7.44 23.35 7.62
C SER A 263 6.42 23.67 8.72
N ILE A 264 5.32 22.92 8.80
CA ILE A 264 4.32 22.99 9.89
C ILE A 264 4.92 22.47 11.21
N GLY A 265 5.84 21.49 11.13
CA GLY A 265 6.53 20.90 12.28
C GLY A 265 6.35 19.39 12.44
N PHE A 266 5.76 18.70 11.46
CA PHE A 266 5.66 17.24 11.48
C PHE A 266 7.02 16.58 11.27
N ASN A 267 7.22 15.45 11.95
CA ASN A 267 8.26 14.49 11.59
C ASN A 267 7.72 13.60 10.47
N VAL A 268 8.16 13.85 9.24
CA VAL A 268 7.61 13.20 8.05
C VAL A 268 8.52 12.07 7.59
N PHE A 269 7.93 10.89 7.41
CA PHE A 269 8.55 9.70 6.84
C PHE A 269 7.70 9.23 5.67
N CYS A 270 8.35 8.79 4.59
CA CYS A 270 7.65 8.27 3.43
C CYS A 270 8.49 7.23 2.70
N ILE A 271 7.82 6.44 1.87
CA ILE A 271 8.46 5.42 1.06
C ILE A 271 9.36 6.05 0.00
N GLY A 272 10.59 5.57 -0.13
CA GLY A 272 11.46 5.95 -1.23
C GLY A 272 12.08 7.34 -1.14
N LYS A 273 12.11 7.95 0.04
CA LYS A 273 12.95 9.11 0.35
C LYS A 273 13.71 8.84 1.65
N LYS A 274 14.95 9.31 1.71
CA LYS A 274 15.73 9.22 2.94
C LYS A 274 15.04 10.02 4.05
N PRO A 275 14.87 9.45 5.26
CA PRO A 275 14.32 10.19 6.38
C PRO A 275 15.14 11.46 6.67
N PRO A 276 14.51 12.55 7.10
CA PRO A 276 15.24 13.69 7.66
C PRO A 276 16.18 13.17 8.76
N LYS A 277 17.43 13.65 8.80
CA LYS A 277 18.31 13.32 9.93
C LYS A 277 17.62 13.80 11.20
N ASN A 278 17.21 12.87 12.06
CA ASN A 278 16.58 13.20 13.34
C ASN A 278 17.53 14.13 14.11
N GLN A 279 17.14 15.39 14.32
CA GLN A 279 17.90 16.33 15.16
C GLN A 279 18.04 15.81 16.60
N PHE A 280 17.22 14.85 17.00
CA PHE A 280 17.18 14.27 18.34
C PHE A 280 17.98 12.96 18.50
N LEU A 281 18.45 12.31 17.42
CA LEU A 281 19.19 11.04 17.50
C LEU A 281 20.71 11.19 17.27
N THR A 282 21.23 12.42 17.14
CA THR A 282 22.67 12.67 17.00
C THR A 282 23.47 12.64 18.32
N GLN A 283 22.89 12.11 19.40
CA GLN A 283 23.61 11.86 20.66
C GLN A 283 23.58 10.37 21.02
N SER A 284 24.28 9.56 20.24
CA SER A 284 24.93 8.37 20.79
C SER A 284 26.25 8.18 20.04
N PRO A 285 27.41 8.43 20.66
CA PRO A 285 28.68 8.12 20.06
C PRO A 285 28.91 6.60 20.10
N LEU A 286 29.44 6.12 18.97
CA LEU A 286 30.23 4.88 18.73
C LEU A 286 30.28 3.84 19.86
#